data_AF-A0A9E1QIB0-F1
#
_entry.id   AF-A0A9E1QIB0-F1
#
_cell.length_a   1.000
_cell.length_b   1.000
_cell.length_c   1.000
_cell.angle_alpha   90.00
_cell.angle_beta   90.00
_cell.angle_gamma   90.00
#
_symmetry.space_group_name_H-M   'P 1'
#
loop_
_entity.id
_entity.type
_entity.pdbx_description
1 polymer ?
#
loop_
_entity_poly.entity_id
_entity_poly.type
_entity_poly.pdbx_seq_one_letter_code
_entity_poly.pdbx_strand_id
1 'polypeptide(L)'
;MAEVNPQSAPATIVVHEFSHAVAALTAAQAHNRPITILSAMGAVRSAGAGWWRELVTQAGANVPDQAAEWILDCGDEPGMALAALREGVQAIALDAGEPIWSRVAQIAVQCDASVLRIDRAGALDLADSNNPQRDCYLYLSNTPDGVAKPGVLG
;
A
#
# COMPACT_ATOMS: atom_id res chain seq x y z
N MET A 1 -9.69 0.07 -26.28
CA MET A 1 -10.45 1.06 -25.47
C MET A 1 -10.49 0.51 -24.06
N ALA A 2 -9.75 0.98 -23.05
CA ALA A 2 -9.01 2.22 -22.85
C ALA A 2 -7.50 1.97 -22.65
N GLU A 3 -6.66 2.91 -23.07
CA GLU A 3 -5.25 2.94 -22.67
C GLU A 3 -5.18 3.25 -21.18
N VAL A 4 -4.68 2.31 -20.38
CA VAL A 4 -4.31 2.57 -18.99
C VAL A 4 -3.11 3.49 -19.04
N ASN A 5 -3.32 4.77 -18.72
CA ASN A 5 -2.25 5.75 -18.57
C ASN A 5 -1.37 5.31 -17.37
N PRO A 6 -0.10 4.91 -17.56
CA PRO A 6 0.74 4.44 -16.45
C PRO A 6 1.17 5.58 -15.49
N GLN A 7 0.79 6.83 -15.76
CA GLN A 7 1.19 8.03 -15.02
C GLN A 7 0.28 8.44 -13.83
N SER A 8 -0.66 7.62 -13.37
CA SER A 8 -1.49 7.98 -12.20
C SER A 8 -1.73 6.81 -11.24
N ALA A 9 -0.68 6.03 -10.97
CA ALA A 9 -0.72 5.15 -9.80
C ALA A 9 -0.76 6.02 -8.53
N PRO A 10 -1.62 5.69 -7.54
CA PRO A 10 -1.63 6.37 -6.26
C PRO A 10 -0.25 6.29 -5.59
N ALA A 11 0.08 7.30 -4.80
CA ALA A 11 1.35 7.35 -4.08
C ALA A 11 1.37 6.26 -3.00
N THR A 12 2.45 5.48 -2.91
CA THR A 12 2.56 4.35 -1.98
C THR A 12 3.38 4.74 -0.76
N ILE A 13 2.83 4.52 0.43
CA ILE A 13 3.48 4.79 1.71
C ILE A 13 3.55 3.49 2.50
N VAL A 14 4.76 3.09 2.91
CA VAL A 14 5.01 1.90 3.72
C VAL A 14 4.92 2.24 5.20
N VAL A 15 4.06 1.54 5.93
CA VAL A 15 3.80 1.75 7.34
C VAL A 15 4.23 0.55 8.17
N HIS A 16 4.72 0.84 9.38
CA HIS A 16 5.21 -0.17 10.33
C HIS A 16 4.38 -0.18 11.61
N GLU A 17 3.63 0.89 11.86
CA GLU A 17 2.85 1.10 13.06
C GLU A 17 1.64 2.02 12.80
N PHE A 18 0.78 2.13 13.80
CA PHE A 18 -0.45 2.91 13.73
C PHE A 18 -0.21 4.40 13.45
N SER A 19 0.80 5.01 14.10
CA SER A 19 1.07 6.45 13.97
C SER A 19 1.45 6.82 12.53
N HIS A 20 2.16 5.94 11.83
CA HIS A 20 2.54 6.08 10.43
C HIS A 20 1.31 6.10 9.52
N ALA A 21 0.34 5.21 9.75
CA ALA A 21 -0.89 5.15 8.97
C ALA A 21 -1.73 6.43 9.14
N VAL A 22 -1.87 6.94 10.37
CA VAL A 22 -2.59 8.19 10.63
C VAL A 22 -1.88 9.37 9.98
N ALA A 23 -0.54 9.43 10.05
CA ALA A 23 0.25 10.47 9.39
C ALA A 23 0.07 10.48 7.87
N ALA A 24 0.11 9.30 7.24
CA ALA A 24 -0.10 9.12 5.81
C ALA A 24 -1.51 9.57 5.38
N LEU A 25 -2.56 9.13 6.08
CA LEU A 25 -3.93 9.52 5.80
C LEU A 25 -4.16 11.02 5.98
N THR A 26 -3.63 11.61 7.05
CA THR A 26 -3.78 13.04 7.33
C THR A 26 -3.11 13.89 6.24
N ALA A 27 -1.91 13.51 5.80
CA ALA A 27 -1.23 14.19 4.71
C ALA A 27 -1.98 14.02 3.38
N ALA A 28 -2.47 12.81 3.09
CA ALA A 28 -3.28 12.55 1.90
C ALA A 28 -4.55 13.39 1.85
N GLN A 29 -5.23 13.56 2.98
CA GLN A 29 -6.41 14.41 3.11
C GLN A 29 -6.08 15.88 2.87
N ALA A 30 -4.98 16.38 3.45
CA ALA A 30 -4.54 17.75 3.23
C ALA A 30 -4.22 18.05 1.75
N HIS A 31 -3.78 17.04 1.00
CA HIS A 31 -3.50 17.15 -0.43
C HIS A 31 -4.65 16.72 -1.35
N ASN A 32 -5.77 16.22 -0.81
CA ASN A 32 -6.86 15.59 -1.58
C ASN A 32 -6.36 14.54 -2.59
N ARG A 33 -5.42 13.68 -2.17
CA ARG A 33 -4.84 12.63 -3.02
C ARG A 33 -5.22 11.24 -2.49
N PRO A 34 -5.65 10.31 -3.35
CA PRO A 34 -5.71 8.90 -2.96
C PRO A 34 -4.27 8.37 -2.78
N ILE A 35 -4.11 7.48 -1.80
CA ILE A 35 -2.84 6.83 -1.50
C ILE A 35 -3.02 5.31 -1.37
N THR A 36 -1.93 4.59 -1.55
CA THR A 36 -1.82 3.18 -1.16
C THR A 36 -1.01 3.11 0.12
N ILE A 37 -1.56 2.45 1.14
CA ILE A 37 -0.87 2.13 2.38
C ILE A 37 -0.46 0.67 2.31
N LEU A 38 0.86 0.45 2.32
CA LEU A 38 1.48 -0.88 2.28
C LEU A 38 2.08 -1.18 3.65
N SER A 39 1.90 -2.38 4.18
CA SER A 39 2.65 -2.79 5.38
C SER A 39 4.15 -2.95 5.09
N ALA A 40 4.97 -2.99 6.14
CA ALA A 40 6.34 -3.45 6.05
C ALA A 40 6.48 -4.78 5.28
N MET A 41 7.61 -4.99 4.62
CA MET A 41 7.88 -6.23 3.87
C MET A 41 7.76 -7.46 4.77
N GLY A 42 6.94 -8.43 4.35
CA GLY A 42 6.67 -9.66 5.10
C GLY A 42 5.95 -9.45 6.43
N ALA A 43 5.25 -8.32 6.65
CA ALA A 43 4.58 -8.01 7.93
C ALA A 43 3.58 -9.09 8.37
N VAL A 44 3.04 -9.90 7.45
CA VAL A 44 2.20 -11.05 7.82
C VAL A 44 2.90 -12.03 8.77
N ARG A 45 4.24 -12.14 8.72
CA ARG A 45 5.02 -13.05 9.58
C ARG A 45 5.23 -12.49 10.98
N SER A 46 5.51 -11.20 11.09
CA SER A 46 5.86 -10.56 12.36
C SER A 46 4.65 -10.10 13.15
N ALA A 47 3.63 -9.54 12.47
CA ALA A 47 2.47 -8.93 13.11
C ALA A 47 1.17 -9.70 12.83
N GLY A 48 1.06 -10.33 11.65
CA GLY A 48 -0.11 -11.12 11.26
C GLY A 48 -1.30 -10.28 10.76
N ALA A 49 -2.31 -10.99 10.23
CA ALA A 49 -3.48 -10.38 9.62
C ALA A 49 -4.42 -9.70 10.63
N GLY A 50 -4.55 -10.26 11.84
CA GLY A 50 -5.32 -9.63 12.92
C GLY A 50 -4.82 -8.23 13.28
N TRP A 51 -3.51 -8.04 13.43
CA TRP A 51 -2.91 -6.73 13.66
C TRP A 51 -3.21 -5.76 12.51
N TRP A 52 -3.02 -6.23 11.26
CA TRP A 52 -3.26 -5.40 10.08
C TRP A 52 -4.70 -4.90 10.02
N ARG A 53 -5.68 -5.78 10.25
CA ARG A 53 -7.09 -5.41 10.26
C ARG A 53 -7.43 -4.37 11.31
N GLU A 54 -6.82 -4.50 12.49
CA GLU A 54 -7.01 -3.53 13.56
C GLU A 54 -6.39 -2.17 13.21
N LEU A 55 -5.19 -2.17 12.63
CA LEU A 55 -4.53 -0.95 12.14
C LEU A 55 -5.41 -0.24 11.09
N VAL A 56 -5.91 -0.97 10.08
CA VAL A 56 -6.80 -0.41 9.04
C VAL A 56 -8.06 0.19 9.67
N THR A 57 -8.69 -0.55 10.58
CA THR A 57 -9.95 -0.12 11.22
C THR A 57 -9.74 1.14 12.06
N GLN A 58 -8.74 1.14 12.95
CA GLN A 58 -8.47 2.29 13.81
C GLN A 58 -7.98 3.50 13.01
N ALA A 59 -7.08 3.31 12.04
CA ALA A 59 -6.52 4.43 11.28
C ALA A 59 -7.58 5.05 10.36
N GLY A 60 -8.40 4.22 9.70
CA GLY A 60 -9.55 4.68 8.92
C GLY A 60 -10.55 5.46 9.76
N ALA A 61 -10.84 5.02 10.99
CA ALA A 61 -11.74 5.76 11.90
C ALA A 61 -11.18 7.14 12.32
N ASN A 62 -9.85 7.32 12.31
CA ASN A 62 -9.22 8.61 12.62
C ASN A 62 -9.32 9.60 11.45
N VAL A 63 -9.42 9.12 10.20
CA VAL A 63 -9.52 9.95 8.99
C VAL A 63 -10.58 9.36 8.03
N PRO A 64 -11.88 9.39 8.40
CA PRO A 64 -12.92 8.55 7.77
C PRO A 64 -13.21 8.86 6.30
N ASP A 65 -12.95 10.09 5.84
CA ASP A 65 -13.25 10.52 4.47
C ASP A 65 -12.07 10.34 3.50
N GLN A 66 -10.91 9.87 3.98
CA GLN A 66 -9.72 9.70 3.14
C GLN A 66 -9.72 8.34 2.45
N ALA A 67 -9.77 8.36 1.11
CA ALA A 67 -9.62 7.16 0.31
C ALA A 67 -8.18 6.61 0.38
N ALA A 68 -8.04 5.35 0.81
CA ALA A 68 -6.78 4.63 0.79
C ALA A 68 -7.00 3.16 0.43
N GLU A 69 -6.11 2.62 -0.40
CA GLU A 69 -6.00 1.18 -0.62
C GLU A 69 -5.04 0.59 0.44
N TRP A 70 -5.46 -0.47 1.13
CA TRP A 70 -4.71 -1.05 2.24
C TRP A 70 -4.20 -2.44 1.87
N ILE A 71 -2.88 -2.59 1.76
CA ILE A 71 -2.24 -3.81 1.31
C ILE A 71 -1.37 -4.42 2.41
N LEU A 72 -1.67 -5.65 2.82
CA LEU A 72 -0.81 -6.43 3.71
C LEU A 72 0.23 -7.21 2.92
N ASP A 73 1.50 -6.96 3.19
CA ASP A 73 2.59 -7.69 2.57
C ASP A 73 2.79 -9.07 3.22
N CYS A 74 2.57 -10.09 2.39
CA CYS A 74 2.72 -11.48 2.76
C CYS A 74 4.07 -12.09 2.36
N GLY A 75 4.98 -11.29 1.78
CA GLY A 75 6.25 -11.77 1.25
C GLY A 75 6.06 -12.96 0.32
N ASP A 76 6.85 -14.00 0.52
CA ASP A 76 6.84 -15.28 -0.20
C ASP A 76 6.07 -16.40 0.53
N GLU A 77 5.12 -16.05 1.41
CA GLU A 77 4.37 -16.98 2.27
C GLU A 77 2.94 -17.22 1.78
N PRO A 78 2.69 -18.14 0.82
CA PRO A 78 1.34 -18.41 0.33
C PRO A 78 0.40 -18.95 1.42
N GLY A 79 0.93 -19.69 2.41
CA GLY A 79 0.13 -20.19 3.52
C GLY A 79 -0.42 -19.05 4.39
N MET A 80 0.41 -18.07 4.69
CA MET A 80 0.03 -16.89 5.46
C MET A 80 -0.87 -15.95 4.67
N ALA A 81 -0.63 -15.79 3.37
CA ALA A 81 -1.54 -15.08 2.46
C ALA A 81 -2.95 -15.67 2.49
N LEU A 82 -3.09 -17.00 2.40
CA LEU A 82 -4.40 -17.66 2.50
C LEU A 82 -5.04 -17.51 3.87
N ALA A 83 -4.26 -17.47 4.95
CA ALA A 83 -4.78 -17.16 6.29
C ALA A 83 -5.32 -15.73 6.36
N ALA A 84 -4.56 -14.75 5.85
CA ALA A 84 -4.96 -13.34 5.82
C ALA A 84 -6.27 -13.12 5.04
N LEU A 85 -6.42 -13.75 3.87
CA LEU A 85 -7.65 -13.70 3.08
C LEU A 85 -8.86 -14.24 3.86
N ARG A 86 -8.69 -15.37 4.56
CA ARG A 86 -9.76 -15.97 5.39
C ARG A 86 -10.13 -15.11 6.60
N GLU A 87 -9.18 -14.34 7.12
CA GLU A 87 -9.42 -13.38 8.20
C GLU A 87 -10.09 -12.08 7.70
N GLY A 88 -10.31 -11.93 6.39
CA GLY A 88 -11.00 -10.80 5.80
C GLY A 88 -10.09 -9.63 5.42
N VAL A 89 -8.80 -9.87 5.19
CA VAL A 89 -7.92 -8.87 4.57
C VAL A 89 -8.28 -8.74 3.09
N GLN A 90 -8.62 -7.51 2.67
CA GLN A 90 -9.19 -7.24 1.34
C GLN A 90 -8.14 -7.14 0.22
N ALA A 91 -6.89 -6.79 0.53
CA ALA A 91 -5.81 -6.77 -0.44
C ALA A 91 -4.50 -7.24 0.21
N ILE A 92 -3.79 -8.13 -0.48
CA ILE A 92 -2.49 -8.65 -0.04
C ILE A 92 -1.45 -8.53 -1.15
N ALA A 93 -0.20 -8.30 -0.77
CA ALA A 93 0.94 -8.45 -1.66
C ALA A 93 1.57 -9.84 -1.47
N LEU A 94 1.82 -10.55 -2.56
CA LEU A 94 2.45 -11.88 -2.53
C LEU A 94 3.52 -11.98 -3.62
N ASP A 95 4.75 -12.26 -3.19
CA ASP A 95 5.86 -12.61 -4.06
C ASP A 95 5.97 -14.13 -4.17
N ALA A 96 5.15 -14.70 -5.06
CA ALA A 96 5.19 -16.11 -5.40
C ALA A 96 5.35 -16.29 -6.91
N GLY A 97 6.02 -17.37 -7.31
CA GLY A 97 6.03 -17.84 -8.70
C GLY A 97 4.71 -18.48 -9.12
N GLU A 98 4.51 -18.66 -10.42
CA GLU A 98 3.44 -19.53 -10.93
C GLU A 98 3.77 -21.01 -10.64
N PRO A 99 2.76 -21.88 -10.41
CA PRO A 99 1.31 -21.62 -10.41
C PRO A 99 0.76 -21.19 -9.05
N ILE A 100 1.61 -20.89 -8.07
CA ILE A 100 1.18 -20.59 -6.70
C ILE A 100 0.43 -19.25 -6.68
N TRP A 101 1.00 -18.23 -7.32
CA TRP A 101 0.39 -16.90 -7.38
C TRP A 101 -1.03 -16.95 -7.95
N SER A 102 -1.23 -17.57 -9.12
CA SER A 102 -2.56 -17.66 -9.75
C SER A 102 -3.58 -18.41 -8.90
N ARG A 103 -3.18 -19.45 -8.18
CA ARG A 103 -4.08 -20.19 -7.27
C ARG A 103 -4.50 -19.33 -6.08
N VAL A 104 -3.57 -18.59 -5.47
CA VAL A 104 -3.92 -17.68 -4.37
C VAL A 104 -4.82 -16.55 -4.88
N ALA A 105 -4.55 -15.99 -6.06
CA ALA A 105 -5.38 -14.98 -6.67
C ALA A 105 -6.82 -15.46 -6.94
N GLN A 106 -6.99 -16.69 -7.42
CA GLN A 106 -8.33 -17.30 -7.60
C GLN A 106 -9.09 -17.46 -6.27
N ILE A 107 -8.39 -17.79 -5.19
CA ILE A 107 -8.99 -17.89 -3.86
C ILE A 107 -9.34 -16.51 -3.32
N ALA A 108 -8.50 -15.51 -3.54
CA ALA A 108 -8.77 -14.13 -3.10
C ALA A 108 -10.07 -13.59 -3.72
N VAL A 109 -10.34 -13.87 -5.00
CA VAL A 109 -11.62 -13.51 -5.64
C VAL A 109 -12.82 -14.13 -4.92
N GLN A 110 -12.69 -15.36 -4.40
CA GLN A 110 -13.76 -16.02 -3.62
C GLN A 110 -13.93 -15.41 -2.23
N CYS A 111 -12.95 -14.65 -1.76
CA CYS A 111 -12.95 -13.92 -0.48
C CYS A 111 -13.27 -12.43 -0.66
N ASP A 112 -13.74 -12.00 -1.84
CA ASP A 112 -13.94 -10.59 -2.19
C ASP A 112 -12.68 -9.73 -1.96
N ALA A 113 -11.51 -10.31 -2.25
CA ALA A 113 -10.20 -9.74 -2.00
C ALA A 113 -9.29 -9.83 -3.24
N SER A 114 -8.16 -9.13 -3.20
CA SER A 114 -7.17 -9.07 -4.28
C SER A 114 -5.78 -9.54 -3.84
N VAL A 115 -5.03 -10.11 -4.80
CA VAL A 115 -3.60 -10.41 -4.66
C VAL A 115 -2.85 -9.55 -5.66
N LEU A 116 -1.83 -8.85 -5.18
CA LEU A 116 -1.09 -7.88 -5.95
C LEU A 116 0.40 -8.26 -6.01
N ARG A 117 1.04 -7.91 -7.12
CA ARG A 117 2.49 -7.75 -7.18
C ARG A 117 2.79 -6.29 -6.95
N ILE A 118 3.63 -6.00 -5.98
CA ILE A 118 3.94 -4.62 -5.60
C ILE A 118 5.33 -4.26 -6.09
N ASP A 119 5.39 -3.23 -6.91
CA ASP A 119 6.63 -2.48 -7.12
C ASP A 119 6.75 -1.42 -6.02
N ARG A 120 7.88 -1.42 -5.32
CA ARG A 120 8.17 -0.46 -4.24
C ARG A 120 8.97 0.75 -4.75
N ALA A 121 9.28 0.80 -6.04
CA ALA A 121 9.99 1.93 -6.62
C ALA A 121 9.23 3.24 -6.35
N GLY A 122 9.89 4.17 -5.67
CA GLY A 122 9.32 5.47 -5.33
C GLY A 122 8.31 5.45 -4.18
N ALA A 123 8.11 4.32 -3.49
CA ALA A 123 7.34 4.30 -2.24
C ALA A 123 8.08 5.04 -1.12
N LEU A 124 7.35 5.79 -0.30
CA LEU A 124 7.90 6.37 0.93
C LEU A 124 7.87 5.31 2.03
N ASP A 125 9.04 4.87 2.52
CA ASP A 125 9.13 4.01 3.69
C ASP A 125 9.34 4.82 4.96
N LEU A 126 8.47 4.61 5.96
CA LEU A 126 8.49 5.34 7.22
C LEU A 126 9.31 4.64 8.32
N ALA A 127 9.99 3.52 8.04
CA ALA A 127 10.78 2.76 9.03
C ALA A 127 11.70 3.64 9.90
N ASP A 128 12.42 4.56 9.25
CA ASP A 128 13.42 5.43 9.89
C ASP A 128 12.95 6.89 10.02
N SER A 129 11.65 7.14 9.85
CA SER A 129 11.11 8.50 9.93
C SER A 129 11.08 9.01 11.36
N ASN A 130 11.74 10.15 11.60
CA ASN A 130 11.66 10.87 12.87
C ASN A 130 10.43 11.80 12.94
N ASN A 131 9.77 12.07 11.80
CA ASN A 131 8.56 12.87 11.73
C ASN A 131 7.68 12.41 10.55
N PRO A 132 6.90 11.33 10.76
CA PRO A 132 6.09 10.72 9.71
C PRO A 132 5.14 11.71 9.04
N GLN A 133 4.56 12.64 9.81
CA GLN A 133 3.62 13.64 9.29
C GLN A 133 4.31 14.56 8.27
N ARG A 134 5.50 15.07 8.61
CA ARG A 134 6.27 15.95 7.70
C ARG A 134 6.71 15.18 6.46
N ASP A 135 7.20 13.96 6.62
CA ASP A 135 7.74 13.17 5.51
C ASP A 135 6.62 12.79 4.53
N CYS A 136 5.45 12.38 5.03
CA CYS A 136 4.26 12.15 4.19
C CYS A 136 3.82 13.42 3.46
N TYR A 137 3.79 14.57 4.14
CA TYR A 137 3.42 15.84 3.53
C TYR A 137 4.38 16.21 2.39
N LEU A 138 5.70 16.10 2.62
CA LEU A 138 6.69 16.40 1.59
C LEU A 138 6.59 15.44 0.40
N TYR A 139 6.45 14.15 0.67
CA TYR A 139 6.29 13.12 -0.36
C TYR A 139 5.05 13.37 -1.23
N LEU A 140 3.92 13.76 -0.63
CA LEU A 140 2.67 14.04 -1.35
C LEU A 140 2.62 15.45 -1.95
N SER A 141 3.49 16.37 -1.51
CA SER A 141 3.63 17.70 -2.10
C SER A 141 4.44 17.69 -3.40
N ASN A 142 5.37 16.75 -3.55
CA ASN A 142 6.04 16.54 -4.82
C ASN A 142 5.04 15.91 -5.77
N THR A 143 4.68 16.65 -6.81
CA THR A 143 4.04 16.07 -7.99
C THR A 143 4.93 14.91 -8.43
N PRO A 144 4.40 13.72 -8.75
CA PRO A 144 5.06 12.87 -9.72
C PRO A 144 4.98 13.62 -11.06
N ASP A 145 5.76 14.68 -11.18
CA ASP A 145 6.05 15.30 -12.46
C ASP A 145 6.68 14.18 -13.25
N GLY A 146 5.98 13.75 -14.30
CA GLY A 146 6.62 13.03 -15.38
C GLY A 146 7.89 13.78 -15.68
N VAL A 147 9.03 13.10 -15.52
CA VAL A 147 10.35 13.63 -15.82
C VAL A 147 10.35 13.97 -17.31
N ALA A 148 9.86 15.16 -17.63
CA ALA A 148 10.09 15.82 -18.90
C ALA A 148 11.59 16.12 -18.86
N LYS A 149 12.34 15.28 -19.58
CA LYS A 149 13.77 15.43 -19.84
C LYS A 149 14.10 16.91 -20.11
N PRO A 150 15.15 17.48 -19.49
CA PRO A 150 15.71 18.72 -20.01
C PRO A 150 16.46 18.38 -21.31
N GLY A 151 15.80 18.61 -22.43
CA GLY A 151 16.38 18.68 -23.77
C GLY A 151 15.31 19.31 -24.66
N VAL A 152 15.48 20.47 -25.27
CA VAL A 152 16.65 21.00 -25.95
C VAL A 152 16.58 22.53 -25.89
N LEU A 153 17.66 23.19 -25.47
CA LEU A 153 17.98 24.56 -25.85
C LEU A 153 19.41 24.56 -26.36
N GLY A 154 19.59 24.95 -27.63
CA GLY A 154 20.90 25.18 -28.26
C GLY A 154 21.33 24.07 -29.19
#